data_AF-A0A8J1YXN5-F1
#
_entry.id   AF-A0A8J1YXN5-F1
#
_cell.length_a   1.000
_cell.length_b   1.000
_cell.length_c   1.000
_cell.angle_alpha   90.00
_cell.angle_beta   90.00
_cell.angle_gamma   90.00
#
_symmetry.space_group_name_H-M   'P 1'
#
loop_
_entity.id
_entity.type
_entity.pdbx_description
1 polymer ?
#
loop_
_entity_poly.entity_id
_entity_poly.type
_entity_poly.pdbx_seq_one_letter_code
_entity_poly.pdbx_strand_id
1 'polypeptide(L)'
;MPNPGGIEFLAEQPGVLSPRHGSATALKVGENARTTLSNTIDLQSCSWNIRLRELMADVAAAEYEDAAGAPARKLSKNEVKRRARELLRVEQRGAESERQERGDKRELFYDRQATGNGNGDGKISSSPSANSAASASSSCTEKLSPRKNITNVCDEALKKAGHPYAELLDVHAPLRGKEKFLGGSLGADNCIYGIPGHAKQVLKIDPDTGETSLLGGPFDGEFKWLRGVLASDGCVYGIPSHGESVLRIFTSKTNQHRERYNEVEQLYPDSGPMKGIWKWHGGILGQDGNIYGVPCNADQVLKIDIQKNGEITMFGDKDLLTQDAAKWYGGQMALDGSMYAIPQNSSRVLRICPKTESVSLIGPDLGKSGWKWHGGNFSSADGCIYGIPNNNDTVLRIDPQTLSVCEIGANIPGGRHRDDGKYKFLGGVTDGAGNVYCIAGDADRVLKIEISQRKGASSSSQAPAVADQAHTSPTENKGNVDQPWVTILSQHEFAENNTIVTLKLVGESLHEKCGKKVQNKWQNGFFSKKDGCIYGIPLKAETMLRICTVTDQTSVVQIPDPCPGASFVREGNNKWEGGVFGADGSVYCMPLLCKYVLRLVPGKQPAE
;
A
#
# COMPACT_ATOMS: atom_id res chain seq x y z
N MET A 1 -38.65 6.84 -56.60
CA MET A 1 -39.72 7.06 -55.60
C MET A 1 -40.43 5.73 -55.34
N PRO A 2 -40.96 5.48 -54.13
CA PRO A 2 -40.98 6.36 -52.94
C PRO A 2 -40.29 5.70 -51.70
N ASN A 3 -39.32 6.34 -51.04
CA ASN A 3 -39.43 7.05 -49.74
C ASN A 3 -40.83 7.54 -49.30
N PRO A 4 -41.19 7.61 -47.98
CA PRO A 4 -40.44 8.42 -46.99
C PRO A 4 -40.49 8.02 -45.47
N GLY A 5 -39.58 8.64 -44.67
CA GLY A 5 -39.72 9.06 -43.25
C GLY A 5 -39.13 8.13 -42.17
N GLY A 6 -38.15 8.46 -41.31
CA GLY A 6 -37.51 9.73 -40.94
C GLY A 6 -38.12 10.38 -39.70
N ILE A 7 -37.56 10.17 -38.49
CA ILE A 7 -37.66 11.09 -37.33
C ILE A 7 -36.34 11.08 -36.54
N GLU A 8 -35.79 12.28 -36.35
CA GLU A 8 -34.58 12.69 -35.65
C GLU A 8 -34.75 12.71 -34.11
N PHE A 9 -33.64 12.58 -33.36
CA PHE A 9 -33.55 13.08 -31.98
C PHE A 9 -32.52 14.23 -31.93
N LEU A 10 -33.02 15.44 -31.68
CA LEU A 10 -32.26 16.66 -31.51
C LEU A 10 -31.47 16.65 -30.19
N ALA A 11 -30.22 17.07 -30.31
CA ALA A 11 -29.35 17.46 -29.23
C ALA A 11 -29.70 18.87 -28.75
N GLU A 12 -29.77 19.08 -27.43
CA GLU A 12 -29.70 20.41 -26.84
C GLU A 12 -28.42 20.54 -25.99
N GLN A 13 -27.55 21.44 -26.44
CA GLN A 13 -26.49 22.07 -25.66
C GLN A 13 -27.06 23.37 -25.06
N PRO A 14 -26.69 23.77 -23.83
CA PRO A 14 -26.86 25.17 -23.42
C PRO A 14 -25.54 25.94 -23.55
N GLY A 15 -25.57 26.94 -24.42
CA GLY A 15 -24.54 27.96 -24.58
C GLY A 15 -24.59 29.05 -23.50
N VAL A 16 -23.44 29.70 -23.36
CA VAL A 16 -23.11 30.85 -22.52
C VAL A 16 -23.92 32.10 -22.89
N LEU A 17 -24.36 32.90 -21.88
CA LEU A 17 -24.42 34.37 -21.93
C LEU A 17 -24.58 34.97 -20.51
N SER A 18 -23.77 36.00 -20.22
CA SER A 18 -23.73 36.86 -19.01
C SER A 18 -24.48 38.19 -19.22
N PRO A 19 -24.40 39.20 -18.33
CA PRO A 19 -25.01 39.36 -16.99
C PRO A 19 -25.94 40.61 -16.90
N ARG A 20 -26.79 40.76 -15.86
CA ARG A 20 -27.18 42.08 -15.27
C ARG A 20 -28.16 41.99 -14.08
N HIS A 21 -27.70 42.53 -12.94
CA HIS A 21 -28.35 43.45 -11.99
C HIS A 21 -29.78 43.19 -11.45
N GLY A 22 -29.85 43.07 -10.11
CA GLY A 22 -30.72 43.95 -9.32
C GLY A 22 -31.80 43.30 -8.45
N SER A 23 -31.49 43.23 -7.15
CA SER A 23 -32.36 43.66 -6.02
C SER A 23 -32.50 42.63 -4.91
N ALA A 24 -32.21 43.11 -3.71
CA ALA A 24 -32.18 42.44 -2.44
C ALA A 24 -33.59 42.10 -1.91
N THR A 25 -33.66 41.07 -1.07
CA THR A 25 -34.48 41.13 0.13
C THR A 25 -33.84 40.26 1.21
N ALA A 26 -33.46 40.92 2.29
CA ALA A 26 -32.93 40.34 3.51
C ALA A 26 -34.04 39.67 4.31
N LEU A 27 -33.74 38.52 4.92
CA LEU A 27 -34.45 38.07 6.12
C LEU A 27 -33.42 37.65 7.16
N LYS A 28 -33.64 38.19 8.36
CA LYS A 28 -32.72 38.32 9.49
C LYS A 28 -32.36 36.99 10.13
N VAL A 29 -31.10 36.97 10.54
CA VAL A 29 -30.46 36.10 11.53
C VAL A 29 -31.23 36.10 12.85
N GLY A 30 -31.46 34.92 13.40
CA GLY A 30 -31.68 34.68 14.83
C GLY A 30 -30.48 33.94 15.39
N GLU A 31 -29.63 34.65 16.12
CA GLU A 31 -28.61 34.07 16.99
C GLU A 31 -29.28 33.49 18.24
N ASN A 32 -29.00 32.21 18.55
CA ASN A 32 -28.61 31.73 19.87
C ASN A 32 -28.58 30.19 19.91
N ALA A 33 -27.38 29.62 19.92
CA ALA A 33 -26.97 28.53 20.83
C ALA A 33 -25.56 28.05 20.44
N ARG A 34 -24.55 28.55 21.17
CA ARG A 34 -23.25 27.89 21.28
C ARG A 34 -23.46 26.50 21.89
N THR A 35 -23.17 25.46 21.14
CA THR A 35 -22.73 24.18 21.69
C THR A 35 -21.51 23.71 20.91
N THR A 36 -20.40 23.63 21.63
CA THR A 36 -19.10 23.12 21.21
C THR A 36 -19.24 21.63 20.92
N LEU A 37 -19.54 21.25 19.67
CA LEU A 37 -19.41 19.86 19.24
C LEU A 37 -17.97 19.64 18.77
N SER A 38 -17.19 19.08 19.69
CA SER A 38 -15.93 18.40 19.43
C SER A 38 -16.08 17.47 18.23
N ASN A 39 -15.47 17.85 17.11
CA ASN A 39 -15.27 17.00 15.94
C ASN A 39 -14.28 15.88 16.31
N THR A 40 -14.80 14.78 16.84
CA THR A 40 -14.07 13.52 16.98
C THR A 40 -14.65 12.53 15.98
N ILE A 41 -14.17 12.58 14.73
CA ILE A 41 -14.47 11.54 13.74
C ILE A 41 -13.44 10.42 13.94
N ASP A 42 -13.93 9.31 14.48
CA ASP A 42 -13.21 8.11 14.91
C ASP A 42 -12.48 7.39 13.75
N LEU A 43 -11.33 6.79 14.07
CA LEU A 43 -10.32 6.14 13.21
C LEU A 43 -10.73 4.77 12.68
N GLN A 44 -12.02 4.47 12.78
CA GLN A 44 -12.71 3.34 12.18
C GLN A 44 -13.04 3.55 10.68
N SER A 45 -12.93 4.79 10.17
CA SER A 45 -13.43 5.17 8.83
C SER A 45 -12.67 4.59 7.62
N CYS A 46 -11.37 4.23 7.72
CA CYS A 46 -10.68 3.52 6.63
C CYS A 46 -11.10 2.04 6.56
N SER A 47 -11.30 1.40 7.72
CA SER A 47 -11.86 0.05 7.81
C SER A 47 -13.29 0.02 7.28
N TRP A 48 -14.13 1.01 7.65
CA TRP A 48 -15.51 1.07 7.22
C TRP A 48 -15.71 1.54 5.78
N ASN A 49 -14.80 2.33 5.19
CA ASN A 49 -14.90 2.69 3.78
C ASN A 49 -14.46 1.54 2.86
N ILE A 50 -13.49 0.72 3.30
CA ILE A 50 -13.16 -0.55 2.63
C ILE A 50 -14.31 -1.54 2.84
N ARG A 51 -14.81 -1.73 4.06
CA ARG A 51 -15.96 -2.60 4.37
C ARG A 51 -17.27 -2.18 3.69
N LEU A 52 -17.52 -0.88 3.55
CA LEU A 52 -18.68 -0.37 2.80
C LEU A 52 -18.55 -0.70 1.31
N ARG A 53 -17.33 -0.71 0.76
CA ARG A 53 -17.07 -1.14 -0.63
C ARG A 53 -17.18 -2.65 -0.78
N GLU A 54 -16.78 -3.43 0.23
CA GLU A 54 -16.99 -4.89 0.30
C GLU A 54 -18.49 -5.24 0.36
N LEU A 55 -19.25 -4.64 1.28
CA LEU A 55 -20.70 -4.86 1.38
C LEU A 55 -21.45 -4.39 0.13
N MET A 56 -20.97 -3.35 -0.56
CA MET A 56 -21.54 -2.95 -1.86
C MET A 56 -21.25 -3.99 -2.95
N ALA A 57 -20.11 -4.69 -2.90
CA ALA A 57 -19.82 -5.79 -3.80
C ALA A 57 -20.65 -7.05 -3.45
N ASP A 58 -20.77 -7.39 -2.16
CA ASP A 58 -21.55 -8.54 -1.68
C ASP A 58 -23.05 -8.37 -1.98
N VAL A 59 -23.62 -7.18 -1.74
CA VAL A 59 -25.03 -6.88 -2.06
C VAL A 59 -25.29 -6.87 -3.57
N ALA A 60 -24.28 -6.52 -4.38
CA ALA A 60 -24.38 -6.60 -5.83
C ALA A 60 -24.19 -8.04 -6.35
N ALA A 61 -23.46 -8.89 -5.63
CA ALA A 61 -23.17 -10.28 -5.99
C ALA A 61 -24.22 -11.28 -5.47
N ALA A 62 -25.03 -10.92 -4.48
CA ALA A 62 -26.10 -11.75 -3.91
C ALA A 62 -27.30 -12.00 -4.86
N GLU A 63 -27.11 -11.88 -6.19
CA GLU A 63 -28.03 -12.40 -7.19
C GLU A 63 -27.95 -13.93 -7.22
N TYR A 64 -28.53 -14.59 -6.20
CA TYR A 64 -28.83 -16.03 -6.24
C TYR A 64 -30.33 -16.26 -6.15
N GLU A 65 -30.80 -17.23 -6.93
CA GLU A 65 -32.20 -17.59 -7.18
C GLU A 65 -33.01 -17.74 -5.90
N ASP A 66 -34.19 -17.11 -5.87
CA ASP A 66 -35.22 -17.44 -4.89
C ASP A 66 -35.75 -18.85 -5.21
N ALA A 67 -36.11 -19.63 -4.19
CA ALA A 67 -36.53 -21.04 -4.28
C ALA A 67 -37.81 -21.30 -5.15
N ALA A 68 -38.28 -20.30 -5.89
CA ALA A 68 -39.45 -20.31 -6.75
C ALA A 68 -39.17 -19.93 -8.22
N GLY A 69 -37.91 -19.78 -8.65
CA GLY A 69 -37.55 -19.69 -10.08
C GLY A 69 -38.01 -18.43 -10.83
N ALA A 70 -38.08 -17.27 -10.16
CA ALA A 70 -38.34 -15.99 -10.82
C ALA A 70 -37.02 -15.24 -11.17
N PRO A 71 -36.95 -14.50 -12.30
CA PRO A 71 -35.73 -13.81 -12.72
C PRO A 71 -35.32 -12.73 -11.70
N ALA A 72 -34.06 -12.77 -11.27
CA ALA A 72 -33.50 -11.84 -10.30
C ALA A 72 -33.60 -10.39 -10.80
N ARG A 73 -34.24 -9.52 -10.00
CA ARG A 73 -34.34 -8.08 -10.30
C ARG A 73 -32.99 -7.41 -10.02
N LYS A 74 -32.32 -6.95 -11.09
CA LYS A 74 -31.11 -6.10 -10.97
C LYS A 74 -31.36 -4.91 -10.05
N LEU A 75 -30.59 -4.83 -8.97
CA LEU A 75 -30.68 -3.72 -8.01
C LEU A 75 -30.06 -2.46 -8.61
N SER A 76 -30.72 -1.31 -8.44
CA SER A 76 -30.13 -0.03 -8.83
C SER A 76 -28.92 0.30 -7.94
N LYS A 77 -27.95 1.07 -8.45
CA LYS A 77 -26.77 1.51 -7.68
C LYS A 77 -27.16 2.17 -6.35
N ASN A 78 -28.26 2.90 -6.32
CA ASN A 78 -28.76 3.56 -5.11
C ASN A 78 -29.29 2.54 -4.09
N GLU A 79 -29.87 1.45 -4.55
CA GLU A 79 -30.42 0.40 -3.70
C GLU A 79 -29.33 -0.51 -3.11
N VAL A 80 -28.34 -0.89 -3.92
CA VAL A 80 -27.13 -1.59 -3.45
C VAL A 80 -26.45 -0.78 -2.35
N LYS A 81 -26.25 0.52 -2.60
CA LYS A 81 -25.63 1.44 -1.64
C LYS A 81 -26.46 1.61 -0.37
N ARG A 82 -27.79 1.61 -0.47
CA ARG A 82 -28.70 1.72 0.68
C ARG A 82 -28.61 0.47 1.57
N ARG A 83 -28.72 -0.72 0.97
CA ARG A 83 -28.67 -2.00 1.68
C ARG A 83 -27.30 -2.26 2.30
N ALA A 84 -26.22 -1.99 1.57
CA ALA A 84 -24.85 -2.10 2.10
C ALA A 84 -24.61 -1.20 3.32
N ARG A 85 -25.18 0.03 3.33
CA ARG A 85 -25.12 0.93 4.49
C ARG A 85 -25.95 0.46 5.67
N GLU A 86 -27.02 -0.29 5.42
CA GLU A 86 -27.89 -0.82 6.47
C GLU A 86 -27.24 -2.01 7.18
N LEU A 87 -26.62 -2.92 6.42
CA LEU A 87 -25.77 -4.00 6.93
C LEU A 87 -24.59 -3.46 7.74
N LEU A 88 -23.91 -2.43 7.21
CA LEU A 88 -22.82 -1.75 7.90
C LEU A 88 -23.26 -1.20 9.28
N ARG A 89 -24.48 -0.68 9.40
CA ARG A 89 -25.03 -0.16 10.68
C ARG A 89 -25.38 -1.27 11.67
N VAL A 90 -25.67 -2.48 11.21
CA VAL A 90 -25.89 -3.64 12.09
C VAL A 90 -24.55 -4.14 12.63
N GLU A 91 -23.53 -4.25 11.77
CA GLU A 91 -22.15 -4.60 12.17
C GLU A 91 -21.57 -3.59 13.17
N GLN A 92 -21.83 -2.29 12.96
CA GLN A 92 -21.41 -1.22 13.87
C GLN A 92 -22.02 -1.34 15.27
N ARG A 93 -23.31 -1.69 15.37
CA ARG A 93 -24.00 -1.86 16.66
C ARG A 93 -23.52 -3.09 17.43
N GLY A 94 -23.16 -4.18 16.73
CA GLY A 94 -22.56 -5.36 17.36
C GLY A 94 -21.19 -5.07 17.98
N ALA A 95 -20.35 -4.31 17.27
CA ALA A 95 -19.02 -3.92 17.75
C ALA A 95 -19.06 -2.96 18.95
N GLU A 96 -20.11 -2.14 19.09
CA GLU A 96 -20.33 -1.28 20.25
C GLU A 96 -20.77 -2.08 21.49
N SER A 97 -21.64 -3.08 21.31
CA SER A 97 -22.07 -4.00 22.36
C SER A 97 -20.89 -4.77 22.98
N GLU A 98 -19.96 -5.28 22.15
CA GLU A 98 -18.76 -5.98 22.63
C GLU A 98 -17.74 -5.10 23.37
N ARG A 99 -17.73 -3.79 23.05
CA ARG A 99 -16.89 -2.80 23.76
C ARG A 99 -17.46 -2.51 25.15
N GLN A 100 -18.78 -2.44 25.26
CA GLN A 100 -19.49 -2.18 26.51
C GLN A 100 -19.34 -3.37 27.47
N GLU A 101 -19.47 -4.60 26.97
CA GLU A 101 -19.27 -5.83 27.74
C GLU A 101 -17.81 -6.02 28.24
N ARG A 102 -16.82 -5.50 27.49
CA ARG A 102 -15.41 -5.41 27.91
C ARG A 102 -15.14 -4.28 28.91
N GLY A 103 -15.93 -3.21 28.87
CA GLY A 103 -15.90 -2.11 29.84
C GLY A 103 -16.40 -2.54 31.21
N ASP A 104 -17.54 -3.23 31.25
CA ASP A 104 -18.16 -3.72 32.49
C ASP A 104 -17.28 -4.77 33.21
N LYS A 105 -16.58 -5.63 32.44
CA LYS A 105 -15.59 -6.59 32.99
C LYS A 105 -14.34 -5.91 33.55
N ARG A 106 -14.02 -4.68 33.12
CA ARG A 106 -12.88 -3.89 33.63
C ARG A 106 -13.21 -3.12 34.91
N GLU A 107 -14.44 -2.61 35.05
CA GLU A 107 -14.86 -1.96 36.31
C GLU A 107 -14.96 -2.95 37.46
N LEU A 108 -15.45 -4.17 37.22
CA LEU A 108 -15.46 -5.26 38.21
C LEU A 108 -14.06 -5.68 38.69
N PHE A 109 -13.01 -5.39 37.91
CA PHE A 109 -11.62 -5.67 38.28
C PHE A 109 -10.98 -4.52 39.09
N TYR A 110 -11.41 -3.27 38.88
CA TYR A 110 -10.91 -2.09 39.59
C TYR A 110 -11.54 -1.91 40.98
N ASP A 111 -12.79 -2.33 41.17
CA ASP A 111 -13.48 -2.21 42.47
C ASP A 111 -12.95 -3.18 43.54
N ARG A 112 -12.16 -4.20 43.15
CA ARG A 112 -11.47 -5.11 44.10
C ARG A 112 -10.13 -4.60 44.62
N GLN A 113 -9.56 -3.53 44.06
CA GLN A 113 -8.24 -3.03 44.45
C GLN A 113 -8.25 -1.66 45.16
N ALA A 114 -9.42 -1.05 45.37
CA ALA A 114 -9.55 0.28 45.99
C ALA A 114 -10.15 0.26 47.41
N THR A 115 -9.74 -0.67 48.27
CA THR A 115 -9.92 -0.54 49.74
C THR A 115 -8.56 -0.61 50.43
N GLY A 116 -7.99 0.55 50.72
CA GLY A 116 -6.66 0.65 51.33
C GLY A 116 -6.17 2.07 51.60
N ASN A 117 -6.83 2.76 52.53
CA ASN A 117 -6.32 3.70 53.54
C ASN A 117 -5.26 4.78 53.17
N GLY A 118 -5.52 6.05 53.54
CA GLY A 118 -4.46 7.04 53.78
C GLY A 118 -4.85 8.52 53.69
N ASN A 119 -5.19 9.10 54.85
CA ASN A 119 -5.52 10.50 55.16
C ASN A 119 -4.60 11.60 54.60
N GLY A 120 -5.14 12.83 54.51
CA GLY A 120 -4.31 14.05 54.68
C GLY A 120 -4.80 15.35 54.03
N ASP A 121 -5.83 15.96 54.61
CA ASP A 121 -6.19 17.40 54.73
C ASP A 121 -5.52 18.50 53.88
N GLY A 122 -6.35 19.43 53.36
CA GLY A 122 -5.86 20.76 52.92
C GLY A 122 -6.81 21.66 52.11
N LYS A 123 -7.89 22.15 52.75
CA LYS A 123 -8.76 23.35 52.50
C LYS A 123 -8.54 24.25 51.25
N ILE A 124 -9.56 24.49 50.39
CA ILE A 124 -10.55 25.63 50.35
C ILE A 124 -9.89 27.00 50.01
N SER A 125 -10.26 27.84 49.02
CA SER A 125 -11.55 28.46 48.58
C SER A 125 -11.35 29.28 47.29
N SER A 126 -12.26 29.26 46.28
CA SER A 126 -13.30 30.26 45.90
C SER A 126 -12.96 31.76 46.09
N SER A 127 -13.26 32.76 45.25
CA SER A 127 -13.93 32.94 43.94
C SER A 127 -13.77 34.45 43.53
N PRO A 128 -14.58 35.14 42.69
CA PRO A 128 -14.13 35.84 41.48
C PRO A 128 -14.32 37.38 41.47
N SER A 129 -13.83 38.09 40.45
CA SER A 129 -14.40 39.40 40.05
C SER A 129 -14.12 39.78 38.59
N ALA A 130 -15.10 40.44 37.98
CA ALA A 130 -15.24 40.73 36.55
C ALA A 130 -14.79 42.15 36.13
N ASN A 131 -14.96 42.41 34.82
CA ASN A 131 -14.98 43.67 34.04
C ASN A 131 -13.62 44.09 33.46
N SER A 132 -13.45 44.23 32.14
CA SER A 132 -14.19 45.16 31.27
C SER A 132 -13.68 45.02 29.83
N ALA A 133 -14.54 45.36 28.87
CA ALA A 133 -14.29 45.31 27.44
C ALA A 133 -13.62 46.59 26.93
N ALA A 134 -12.68 46.43 25.99
CA ALA A 134 -12.32 47.48 25.03
C ALA A 134 -11.84 46.83 23.73
N SER A 135 -12.57 47.11 22.66
CA SER A 135 -12.28 46.76 21.27
C SER A 135 -11.15 47.63 20.71
N ALA A 136 -10.12 47.00 20.15
CA ALA A 136 -9.22 47.62 19.19
C ALA A 136 -8.78 46.59 18.15
N SER A 137 -9.24 46.79 16.93
CA SER A 137 -8.78 46.08 15.73
C SER A 137 -7.30 46.35 15.49
N SER A 138 -6.46 45.33 15.57
CA SER A 138 -5.12 45.37 15.00
C SER A 138 -4.84 44.06 14.28
N SER A 139 -4.35 44.20 13.05
CA SER A 139 -3.95 43.12 12.16
C SER A 139 -2.84 42.29 12.79
N CYS A 140 -3.20 41.15 13.38
CA CYS A 140 -2.22 40.19 13.84
C CYS A 140 -1.84 39.29 12.67
N THR A 141 -0.74 39.62 12.01
CA THR A 141 0.07 38.62 11.33
C THR A 141 0.55 37.67 12.42
N GLU A 142 -0.14 36.55 12.61
CA GLU A 142 0.36 35.44 13.41
C GLU A 142 1.66 34.96 12.76
N LYS A 143 2.79 35.49 13.25
CA LYS A 143 4.08 34.84 13.12
C LYS A 143 3.91 33.45 13.74
N LEU A 144 3.81 32.45 12.86
CA LEU A 144 3.95 31.03 13.21
C LEU A 144 5.13 30.92 14.19
N SER A 145 4.83 30.53 15.42
CA SER A 145 5.85 30.18 16.39
C SER A 145 6.71 29.05 15.83
N PRO A 146 8.02 29.01 16.11
CA PRO A 146 8.88 27.91 15.67
C PRO A 146 8.28 26.62 16.21
N ARG A 147 7.97 25.66 15.31
CA ARG A 147 7.61 24.31 15.73
C ARG A 147 8.71 23.82 16.68
N LYS A 148 8.34 23.36 17.88
CA LYS A 148 9.28 22.75 18.83
C LYS A 148 10.15 21.75 18.08
N ASN A 149 11.47 21.90 18.18
CA ASN A 149 12.45 21.02 17.56
C ASN A 149 12.08 19.57 17.85
N ILE A 150 11.93 18.77 16.80
CA ILE A 150 11.90 17.32 16.93
C ILE A 150 13.24 16.94 17.58
N THR A 151 13.21 16.41 18.80
CA THR A 151 14.38 15.69 19.31
C THR A 151 14.45 14.40 18.51
N ASN A 152 15.20 14.41 17.42
CA ASN A 152 15.74 13.19 16.86
C ASN A 152 16.64 12.61 17.96
N VAL A 153 16.07 11.75 18.81
CA VAL A 153 16.86 10.89 19.69
C VAL A 153 17.44 9.80 18.80
N CYS A 154 18.25 10.22 17.82
CA CYS A 154 19.15 9.30 17.17
C CYS A 154 20.24 9.04 18.19
N ASP A 155 20.38 7.79 18.61
CA ASP A 155 21.45 7.40 19.50
C ASP A 155 22.78 7.57 18.75
N GLU A 156 23.51 8.65 19.05
CA GLU A 156 24.84 8.92 18.48
C GLU A 156 25.80 7.73 18.72
N ALA A 157 25.54 6.90 19.75
CA ALA A 157 26.27 5.66 19.93
C ALA A 157 25.96 4.63 18.84
N LEU A 158 24.69 4.48 18.41
CA LEU A 158 24.32 3.59 17.29
C LEU A 158 24.97 4.03 15.98
N LYS A 159 24.92 5.34 15.70
CA LYS A 159 25.60 5.95 14.55
C LYS A 159 27.10 5.64 14.56
N LYS A 160 27.76 5.90 15.69
CA LYS A 160 29.20 5.65 15.86
C LYS A 160 29.55 4.18 15.75
N ALA A 161 28.68 3.29 16.26
CA ALA A 161 28.84 1.85 16.18
C ALA A 161 28.50 1.27 14.78
N GLY A 162 27.94 2.07 13.87
CA GLY A 162 27.51 1.59 12.55
C GLY A 162 26.29 0.69 12.59
N HIS A 163 25.49 0.76 13.65
CA HIS A 163 24.21 0.07 13.75
C HIS A 163 23.13 0.79 12.95
N PRO A 164 22.11 0.08 12.44
CA PRO A 164 20.99 0.72 11.75
C PRO A 164 20.21 1.63 12.69
N TYR A 165 19.76 2.77 12.19
CA TYR A 165 18.96 3.73 12.94
C TYR A 165 17.96 4.45 12.02
N ALA A 166 16.93 5.04 12.61
CA ALA A 166 15.94 5.83 11.90
C ALA A 166 15.83 7.24 12.47
N GLU A 167 15.51 8.21 11.61
CA GLU A 167 15.34 9.61 11.97
C GLU A 167 14.19 10.25 11.21
N LEU A 168 13.64 11.33 11.78
CA LEU A 168 12.55 12.08 11.17
C LEU A 168 13.11 13.33 10.50
N LEU A 169 12.75 13.52 9.24
CA LEU A 169 13.03 14.74 8.49
C LEU A 169 11.78 15.63 8.52
N ASP A 170 11.96 16.88 8.94
CA ASP A 170 10.90 17.88 8.88
C ASP A 170 10.68 18.32 7.44
N VAL A 171 9.40 18.42 7.08
CA VAL A 171 9.02 19.06 5.83
C VAL A 171 8.62 20.48 6.20
N HIS A 172 9.50 21.43 5.92
CA HIS A 172 9.35 22.85 6.29
C HIS A 172 8.21 23.57 5.57
N ALA A 173 7.33 22.83 4.88
CA ALA A 173 6.09 23.29 4.27
C ALA A 173 4.89 22.49 4.81
N PRO A 174 3.70 23.10 4.95
CA PRO A 174 2.51 22.37 5.39
C PRO A 174 2.12 21.31 4.36
N LEU A 175 2.44 20.06 4.69
CA LEU A 175 1.97 18.87 3.99
C LEU A 175 0.44 18.75 4.12
N ARG A 176 -0.30 19.24 3.12
CA ARG A 176 -1.78 19.20 3.06
C ARG A 176 -2.29 17.89 2.48
N GLY A 177 -3.48 17.47 2.90
CA GLY A 177 -4.13 16.22 2.48
C GLY A 177 -4.06 15.16 3.58
N LYS A 178 -5.02 14.21 3.55
CA LYS A 178 -5.05 13.08 4.49
C LYS A 178 -3.96 12.08 4.10
N GLU A 179 -4.20 11.30 3.04
CA GLU A 179 -3.31 10.28 2.51
C GLU A 179 -2.38 10.88 1.44
N LYS A 180 -1.30 11.50 1.91
CA LYS A 180 -0.56 12.48 1.11
C LYS A 180 0.17 11.88 -0.08
N PHE A 181 1.06 10.93 0.16
CA PHE A 181 1.91 10.35 -0.88
C PHE A 181 1.70 8.85 -0.95
N LEU A 182 1.39 8.33 -2.15
CA LEU A 182 1.08 6.90 -2.38
C LEU A 182 2.23 6.13 -3.04
N GLY A 183 3.43 6.69 -2.92
CA GLY A 183 4.67 6.16 -3.48
C GLY A 183 5.71 7.26 -3.61
N GLY A 184 6.88 6.87 -4.07
CA GLY A 184 7.94 7.79 -4.45
C GLY A 184 8.85 7.17 -5.50
N SER A 185 9.76 7.96 -6.04
CA SER A 185 10.84 7.50 -6.92
C SER A 185 12.11 8.26 -6.63
N LEU A 186 13.25 7.61 -6.84
CA LEU A 186 14.53 8.30 -7.01
C LEU A 186 14.49 8.97 -8.39
N GLY A 187 14.90 10.23 -8.47
CA GLY A 187 15.03 11.00 -9.70
C GLY A 187 16.43 10.89 -10.30
N ALA A 188 16.59 11.37 -11.53
CA ALA A 188 17.87 11.39 -12.24
C ALA A 188 18.92 12.33 -11.61
N ASP A 189 18.50 13.26 -10.76
CA ASP A 189 19.36 14.14 -9.96
C ASP A 189 19.71 13.57 -8.57
N ASN A 190 19.43 12.28 -8.33
CA ASN A 190 19.58 11.60 -7.04
C ASN A 190 18.67 12.13 -5.92
N CYS A 191 17.74 13.05 -6.21
CA CYS A 191 16.72 13.45 -5.27
C CYS A 191 15.55 12.47 -5.24
N ILE A 192 14.80 12.47 -4.15
CA ILE A 192 13.62 11.62 -3.96
C ILE A 192 12.36 12.43 -4.18
N TYR A 193 11.43 11.87 -4.94
CA TYR A 193 10.18 12.51 -5.34
C TYR A 193 8.98 11.70 -4.82
N GLY A 194 8.27 12.25 -3.85
CA GLY A 194 7.02 11.72 -3.31
C GLY A 194 5.84 12.00 -4.24
N ILE A 195 5.16 10.93 -4.67
CA ILE A 195 4.07 10.99 -5.65
C ILE A 195 2.73 11.33 -4.97
N PRO A 196 2.07 12.45 -5.34
CA PRO A 196 0.92 12.95 -4.60
C PRO A 196 -0.35 12.12 -4.83
N GLY A 197 -0.79 11.40 -3.80
CA GLY A 197 -2.12 10.79 -3.74
C GLY A 197 -3.19 11.83 -3.45
N HIS A 198 -3.25 12.32 -2.19
CA HIS A 198 -4.08 13.44 -1.77
C HIS A 198 -3.29 14.73 -1.61
N ALA A 199 -1.96 14.65 -1.56
CA ALA A 199 -1.12 15.83 -1.51
C ALA A 199 -1.42 16.75 -2.70
N LYS A 200 -1.31 18.06 -2.46
CA LYS A 200 -1.54 19.08 -3.49
C LYS A 200 -0.33 19.31 -4.38
N GLN A 201 0.84 18.82 -3.98
CA GLN A 201 2.12 19.08 -4.65
C GLN A 201 3.00 17.82 -4.52
N VAL A 202 3.98 17.70 -5.40
CA VAL A 202 5.04 16.69 -5.31
C VAL A 202 6.00 17.08 -4.18
N LEU A 203 6.40 16.13 -3.34
CA LEU A 203 7.46 16.34 -2.34
C LEU A 203 8.80 15.99 -2.96
N LYS A 204 9.75 16.92 -2.96
CA LYS A 204 11.15 16.66 -3.31
C LYS A 204 11.98 16.64 -2.03
N ILE A 205 12.90 15.67 -1.93
CA ILE A 205 13.86 15.51 -0.85
C ILE A 205 15.24 15.36 -1.46
N ASP A 206 16.21 16.12 -0.99
CA ASP A 206 17.62 15.95 -1.34
C ASP A 206 18.30 15.08 -0.27
N PRO A 207 18.74 13.85 -0.60
CA PRO A 207 19.39 12.98 0.37
C PRO A 207 20.73 13.51 0.91
N ASP A 208 21.44 14.32 0.14
CA ASP A 208 22.78 14.81 0.49
C ASP A 208 22.70 15.93 1.54
N THR A 209 21.69 16.80 1.42
CA THR A 209 21.49 17.95 2.33
C THR A 209 20.40 17.72 3.36
N GLY A 210 19.49 16.77 3.12
CA GLY A 210 18.27 16.58 3.90
C GLY A 210 17.18 17.62 3.62
N GLU A 211 17.41 18.56 2.68
CA GLU A 211 16.46 19.61 2.35
C GLU A 211 15.20 19.05 1.68
N THR A 212 14.06 19.71 1.94
CA THR A 212 12.78 19.35 1.36
C THR A 212 12.12 20.54 0.66
N SER A 213 11.46 20.29 -0.46
CA SER A 213 10.72 21.30 -1.23
C SER A 213 9.45 20.71 -1.83
N LEU A 214 8.51 21.57 -2.24
CA LEU A 214 7.26 21.18 -2.88
C LEU A 214 7.24 21.68 -4.33
N LEU A 215 6.87 20.81 -5.27
CA LEU A 215 6.88 21.10 -6.70
C LEU A 215 5.48 20.97 -7.33
N GLY A 216 5.19 21.84 -8.30
CA GLY A 216 3.93 21.85 -9.05
C GLY A 216 2.69 22.16 -8.20
N GLY A 217 1.52 21.96 -8.80
CA GLY A 217 0.21 22.07 -8.15
C GLY A 217 -0.33 23.50 -8.01
N PRO A 218 -1.44 23.69 -7.25
CA PRO A 218 -2.15 22.66 -6.49
C PRO A 218 -2.87 21.63 -7.37
N PHE A 219 -2.68 20.35 -7.07
CA PHE A 219 -3.37 19.24 -7.73
C PHE A 219 -4.58 18.79 -6.89
N ASP A 220 -5.79 19.02 -7.41
CA ASP A 220 -7.04 18.67 -6.73
C ASP A 220 -7.49 17.23 -6.97
N GLY A 221 -8.19 16.68 -5.98
CA GLY A 221 -8.63 15.29 -5.99
C GLY A 221 -7.85 14.38 -5.02
N GLU A 222 -8.36 13.17 -4.91
CA GLU A 222 -7.93 12.10 -4.00
C GLU A 222 -7.34 10.95 -4.81
N PHE A 223 -6.43 10.16 -4.22
CA PHE A 223 -5.81 8.98 -4.85
C PHE A 223 -5.32 9.19 -6.29
N LYS A 224 -4.81 10.39 -6.62
CA LYS A 224 -4.57 10.80 -8.01
C LYS A 224 -3.60 9.87 -8.73
N TRP A 225 -2.40 9.73 -8.17
CA TRP A 225 -1.33 8.91 -8.72
C TRP A 225 -0.81 7.91 -7.70
N LEU A 226 -0.41 6.74 -8.18
CA LEU A 226 0.25 5.67 -7.43
C LEU A 226 1.63 5.44 -8.01
N ARG A 227 2.63 5.27 -7.14
CA ARG A 227 4.03 4.95 -7.50
C ARG A 227 4.68 5.98 -8.44
N GLY A 228 6.01 6.02 -8.43
CA GLY A 228 6.79 6.81 -9.38
C GLY A 228 7.71 5.86 -10.14
N VAL A 229 7.83 6.08 -11.45
CA VAL A 229 8.74 5.30 -12.30
C VAL A 229 9.69 6.27 -12.99
N LEU A 230 10.98 6.15 -12.69
CA LEU A 230 12.04 6.88 -13.40
C LEU A 230 12.23 6.27 -14.79
N ALA A 231 12.16 7.11 -15.82
CA ALA A 231 12.37 6.72 -17.21
C ALA A 231 13.75 7.17 -17.74
N SER A 232 14.12 6.65 -18.92
CA SER A 232 15.40 6.95 -19.58
C SER A 232 15.53 8.41 -20.02
N ASP A 233 14.42 9.13 -20.17
CA ASP A 233 14.40 10.57 -20.44
C ASP A 233 14.67 11.44 -19.20
N GLY A 234 15.04 10.83 -18.07
CA GLY A 234 15.33 11.52 -16.81
C GLY A 234 14.11 12.13 -16.12
N CYS A 235 12.90 11.77 -16.53
CA CYS A 235 11.67 12.16 -15.87
C CYS A 235 11.14 11.04 -14.96
N VAL A 236 10.44 11.43 -13.90
CA VAL A 236 9.66 10.51 -13.08
C VAL A 236 8.19 10.61 -13.48
N TYR A 237 7.58 9.46 -13.74
CA TYR A 237 6.17 9.36 -14.12
C TYR A 237 5.34 8.76 -12.99
N GLY A 238 4.26 9.44 -12.61
CA GLY A 238 3.27 8.96 -11.64
C GLY A 238 2.10 8.29 -12.35
N ILE A 239 1.79 7.05 -11.99
CA ILE A 239 0.76 6.26 -12.66
C ILE A 239 -0.64 6.68 -12.19
N PRO A 240 -1.57 7.03 -13.09
CA PRO A 240 -2.91 7.44 -12.70
C PRO A 240 -3.70 6.31 -12.04
N SER A 241 -4.27 6.58 -10.88
CA SER A 241 -5.26 5.71 -10.24
C SER A 241 -6.64 6.34 -10.31
N HIS A 242 -6.88 7.45 -9.61
CA HIS A 242 -8.09 8.27 -9.75
C HIS A 242 -7.85 9.49 -10.64
N GLY A 243 -6.60 9.94 -10.75
CA GLY A 243 -6.23 11.09 -11.59
C GLY A 243 -6.56 10.83 -13.05
N GLU A 244 -6.93 11.88 -13.77
CA GLU A 244 -7.35 11.79 -15.17
C GLU A 244 -6.18 11.94 -16.17
N SER A 245 -4.96 12.06 -15.64
CA SER A 245 -3.72 12.33 -16.38
C SER A 245 -2.57 11.50 -15.80
N VAL A 246 -1.50 11.30 -16.57
CA VAL A 246 -0.21 10.85 -16.02
C VAL A 246 0.52 12.07 -15.44
N LEU A 247 1.12 11.92 -14.26
CA LEU A 247 2.00 12.96 -13.71
C LEU A 247 3.40 12.80 -14.31
N ARG A 248 4.03 13.88 -14.76
CA ARG A 248 5.44 13.87 -15.18
C ARG A 248 6.22 14.93 -14.41
N ILE A 249 7.36 14.52 -13.86
CA ILE A 249 8.25 15.35 -13.05
C ILE A 249 9.62 15.37 -13.73
N PHE A 250 10.13 16.57 -14.02
CA PHE A 250 11.43 16.75 -14.66
C PHE A 250 12.53 16.73 -13.59
N THR A 251 13.33 15.66 -13.58
CA THR A 251 14.32 15.43 -12.51
C THR A 251 15.77 15.55 -12.97
N SER A 252 16.04 15.62 -14.27
CA SER A 252 17.41 15.72 -14.78
C SER A 252 17.90 17.16 -14.90
N LYS A 253 19.16 17.38 -14.48
CA LYS A 253 19.88 18.66 -14.64
C LYS A 253 20.74 18.71 -15.91
N THR A 254 20.89 17.60 -16.64
CA THR A 254 21.94 17.43 -17.65
C THR A 254 21.44 16.98 -19.02
N ASN A 255 20.21 16.47 -19.13
CA ASN A 255 19.70 15.92 -20.38
C ASN A 255 18.93 16.95 -21.23
N GLN A 256 18.21 16.48 -22.26
CA GLN A 256 17.43 17.34 -23.16
C GLN A 256 16.34 18.16 -22.47
N HIS A 257 15.91 17.77 -21.27
CA HIS A 257 14.90 18.46 -20.47
C HIS A 257 15.48 19.34 -19.36
N ARG A 258 16.80 19.60 -19.33
CA ARG A 258 17.45 20.38 -18.26
C ARG A 258 16.79 21.75 -17.99
N GLU A 259 16.28 22.42 -19.02
CA GLU A 259 15.65 23.74 -18.89
C GLU A 259 14.30 23.69 -18.16
N ARG A 260 13.74 22.48 -18.04
CA ARG A 260 12.47 22.19 -17.36
C ARG A 260 12.70 21.58 -15.98
N TYR A 261 13.93 21.52 -15.49
CA TYR A 261 14.26 20.89 -14.22
C TYR A 261 13.37 21.42 -13.06
N ASN A 262 12.84 20.49 -12.26
CA ASN A 262 11.83 20.72 -11.20
C ASN A 262 10.44 21.17 -11.67
N GLU A 263 10.16 21.29 -12.97
CA GLU A 263 8.80 21.42 -13.45
C GLU A 263 8.00 20.13 -13.23
N VAL A 264 6.68 20.28 -13.11
CA VAL A 264 5.73 19.18 -13.00
C VAL A 264 4.59 19.45 -13.97
N GLU A 265 4.29 18.47 -14.82
CA GLU A 265 3.20 18.55 -15.79
C GLU A 265 2.24 17.36 -15.68
N GLN A 266 1.06 17.53 -16.28
CA GLN A 266 0.04 16.49 -16.39
C GLN A 266 -0.13 16.15 -17.88
N LEU A 267 0.03 14.88 -18.21
CA LEU A 267 -0.08 14.37 -19.57
C LEU A 267 -1.43 13.68 -19.77
N TYR A 268 -2.04 13.91 -20.93
CA TYR A 268 -3.32 13.35 -21.33
C TYR A 268 -3.16 12.62 -22.67
N PRO A 269 -3.91 11.53 -22.92
CA PRO A 269 -4.01 11.00 -24.27
C PRO A 269 -4.81 11.96 -25.16
N ASP A 270 -4.68 11.81 -26.48
CA ASP A 270 -5.42 12.62 -27.47
C ASP A 270 -6.95 12.51 -27.32
N SER A 271 -7.42 11.39 -26.78
CA SER A 271 -8.84 11.16 -26.46
C SER A 271 -9.35 11.98 -25.26
N GLY A 272 -8.48 12.70 -24.56
CA GLY A 272 -8.81 13.55 -23.42
C GLY A 272 -8.65 12.86 -22.06
N PRO A 273 -9.28 13.41 -21.00
CA PRO A 273 -9.08 12.94 -19.62
C PRO A 273 -9.46 11.47 -19.39
N MET A 274 -8.59 10.71 -18.74
CA MET A 274 -8.79 9.29 -18.41
C MET A 274 -9.73 9.12 -17.21
N LYS A 275 -11.03 8.98 -17.48
CA LYS A 275 -12.08 8.88 -16.47
C LYS A 275 -12.07 7.54 -15.71
N GLY A 276 -12.51 7.56 -14.46
CA GLY A 276 -12.67 6.37 -13.63
C GLY A 276 -11.72 6.35 -12.43
N ILE A 277 -11.97 5.41 -11.52
CA ILE A 277 -11.26 5.29 -10.24
C ILE A 277 -10.50 3.97 -10.16
N TRP A 278 -9.35 3.97 -9.48
CA TRP A 278 -8.49 2.79 -9.32
C TRP A 278 -8.13 2.14 -10.66
N LYS A 279 -7.90 2.95 -11.70
CA LYS A 279 -7.72 2.49 -13.08
C LYS A 279 -6.55 1.53 -13.20
N TRP A 280 -5.34 2.02 -12.95
CA TRP A 280 -4.12 1.22 -13.00
C TRP A 280 -3.48 1.09 -11.62
N HIS A 281 -2.98 -0.09 -11.32
CA HIS A 281 -2.33 -0.39 -10.04
C HIS A 281 -0.94 -0.98 -10.27
N GLY A 282 0.08 -0.13 -10.18
CA GLY A 282 1.46 -0.47 -10.51
C GLY A 282 1.88 0.10 -11.87
N GLY A 283 3.14 0.54 -11.93
CA GLY A 283 3.81 0.97 -13.15
C GLY A 283 5.04 0.12 -13.37
N ILE A 284 5.17 -0.45 -14.56
CA ILE A 284 6.28 -1.34 -14.92
C ILE A 284 7.06 -0.67 -16.03
N LEU A 285 8.37 -0.51 -15.84
CA LEU A 285 9.27 -0.09 -16.91
C LEU A 285 9.53 -1.27 -17.84
N GLY A 286 9.13 -1.10 -19.10
CA GLY A 286 9.33 -2.00 -20.22
C GLY A 286 10.80 -2.18 -20.56
N GLN A 287 11.18 -3.34 -21.11
CA GLN A 287 12.51 -3.53 -21.71
C GLN A 287 12.72 -2.64 -22.94
N ASP A 288 11.63 -2.20 -23.57
CA ASP A 288 11.62 -1.21 -24.66
C ASP A 288 11.77 0.25 -24.17
N GLY A 289 11.90 0.45 -22.86
CA GLY A 289 12.04 1.76 -22.22
C GLY A 289 10.72 2.50 -21.99
N ASN A 290 9.58 1.92 -22.35
CA ASN A 290 8.26 2.52 -22.13
C ASN A 290 7.68 2.16 -20.76
N ILE A 291 6.71 2.91 -20.27
CA ILE A 291 6.07 2.61 -18.97
C ILE A 291 4.66 2.06 -19.19
N TYR A 292 4.33 1.01 -18.45
CA TYR A 292 3.06 0.31 -18.57
C TYR A 292 2.30 0.27 -17.25
N GLY A 293 1.03 0.65 -17.29
CA GLY A 293 0.13 0.58 -16.14
C GLY A 293 -0.69 -0.70 -16.13
N VAL A 294 -0.64 -1.46 -15.03
CA VAL A 294 -1.39 -2.72 -14.88
C VAL A 294 -2.88 -2.43 -14.65
N PRO A 295 -3.81 -2.97 -15.45
CA PRO A 295 -5.23 -2.60 -15.39
C PRO A 295 -5.96 -3.22 -14.18
N CYS A 296 -6.14 -2.44 -13.12
CA CYS A 296 -6.87 -2.89 -11.93
C CYS A 296 -8.40 -2.79 -12.16
N ASN A 297 -8.91 -1.57 -12.35
CA ASN A 297 -10.28 -1.32 -12.81
C ASN A 297 -10.35 -0.76 -14.24
N ALA A 298 -9.21 -0.39 -14.85
CA ALA A 298 -9.19 -0.01 -16.24
C ALA A 298 -9.64 -1.17 -17.15
N ASP A 299 -10.22 -0.81 -18.28
CA ASP A 299 -10.62 -1.72 -19.36
C ASP A 299 -9.49 -1.98 -20.37
N GLN A 300 -8.34 -1.32 -20.21
CA GLN A 300 -7.18 -1.42 -21.09
C GLN A 300 -5.89 -1.21 -20.29
N VAL A 301 -4.78 -1.76 -20.81
CA VAL A 301 -3.42 -1.49 -20.30
C VAL A 301 -3.03 -0.07 -20.70
N LEU A 302 -2.46 0.71 -19.78
CA LEU A 302 -1.87 2.02 -20.06
C LEU A 302 -0.46 1.83 -20.64
N LYS A 303 -0.12 2.58 -21.68
CA LYS A 303 1.25 2.72 -22.19
C LYS A 303 1.63 4.21 -22.22
N ILE A 304 2.82 4.52 -21.72
CA ILE A 304 3.46 5.83 -21.81
C ILE A 304 4.71 5.63 -22.66
N ASP A 305 4.71 6.17 -23.88
CA ASP A 305 5.80 6.06 -24.84
C ASP A 305 6.85 7.13 -24.55
N ILE A 306 7.97 6.71 -23.96
CA ILE A 306 9.04 7.61 -23.54
C ILE A 306 9.77 8.20 -24.75
N GLN A 307 9.82 7.45 -25.85
CA GLN A 307 10.57 7.85 -27.05
C GLN A 307 9.79 8.87 -27.88
N LYS A 308 8.48 8.96 -27.64
CA LYS A 308 7.59 9.98 -28.16
C LYS A 308 7.18 10.99 -27.09
N ASN A 309 8.13 11.39 -26.23
CA ASN A 309 7.94 12.45 -25.24
C ASN A 309 6.74 12.24 -24.29
N GLY A 310 6.49 10.97 -23.92
CA GLY A 310 5.42 10.60 -22.99
C GLY A 310 4.04 10.48 -23.63
N GLU A 311 3.94 10.20 -24.94
CA GLU A 311 2.67 9.91 -25.62
C GLU A 311 1.90 8.81 -24.87
N ILE A 312 0.61 9.04 -24.59
CA ILE A 312 -0.23 8.12 -23.84
C ILE A 312 -1.14 7.36 -24.81
N THR A 313 -1.05 6.03 -24.78
CA THR A 313 -1.93 5.13 -25.50
C THR A 313 -2.47 4.05 -24.57
N MET A 314 -3.54 3.36 -25.00
CA MET A 314 -4.11 2.25 -24.26
C MET A 314 -4.41 1.08 -25.20
N PHE A 315 -4.15 -0.14 -24.75
CA PHE A 315 -4.30 -1.34 -25.58
C PHE A 315 -4.83 -2.54 -24.77
N GLY A 316 -5.14 -3.62 -25.47
CA GLY A 316 -5.66 -4.86 -24.91
C GLY A 316 -7.14 -5.08 -25.19
N ASP A 317 -7.56 -6.34 -25.12
CA ASP A 317 -8.93 -6.77 -25.35
C ASP A 317 -9.85 -6.34 -24.19
N LYS A 318 -10.83 -5.47 -24.49
CA LYS A 318 -11.75 -4.94 -23.49
C LYS A 318 -12.67 -6.00 -22.91
N ASP A 319 -13.05 -7.01 -23.68
CA ASP A 319 -13.95 -8.07 -23.21
C ASP A 319 -13.24 -8.97 -22.18
N LEU A 320 -11.93 -9.16 -22.35
CA LEU A 320 -11.07 -9.82 -21.38
C LEU A 320 -10.84 -8.94 -20.13
N LEU A 321 -10.63 -7.64 -20.31
CA LEU A 321 -10.22 -6.73 -19.24
C LEU A 321 -11.37 -6.11 -18.45
N THR A 322 -12.65 -6.37 -18.78
CA THR A 322 -13.81 -5.79 -18.07
C THR A 322 -14.58 -6.78 -17.20
N GLN A 323 -14.12 -8.04 -17.10
CA GLN A 323 -14.88 -9.12 -16.48
C GLN A 323 -15.09 -8.98 -14.96
N ASP A 324 -14.13 -8.40 -14.24
CA ASP A 324 -14.19 -8.24 -12.78
C ASP A 324 -13.68 -6.85 -12.34
N ALA A 325 -13.95 -6.49 -11.08
CA ALA A 325 -13.38 -5.31 -10.43
C ALA A 325 -12.14 -5.68 -9.59
N ALA A 326 -11.18 -4.76 -9.48
CA ALA A 326 -9.90 -4.93 -8.80
C ALA A 326 -9.17 -6.21 -9.25
N LYS A 327 -9.02 -6.36 -10.56
CA LYS A 327 -8.63 -7.61 -11.21
C LYS A 327 -7.21 -8.04 -10.84
N TRP A 328 -6.25 -7.15 -11.10
CA TRP A 328 -4.83 -7.39 -10.87
C TRP A 328 -4.23 -6.26 -10.04
N TYR A 329 -3.29 -6.62 -9.16
CA TYR A 329 -2.66 -5.69 -8.22
C TYR A 329 -1.15 -5.71 -8.39
N GLY A 330 -0.65 -4.78 -9.21
CA GLY A 330 0.74 -4.77 -9.62
C GLY A 330 1.06 -5.90 -10.61
N GLY A 331 2.33 -5.95 -10.98
CA GLY A 331 2.88 -6.97 -11.86
C GLY A 331 4.39 -6.80 -11.94
N GLN A 332 5.05 -7.78 -12.53
CA GLN A 332 6.49 -7.77 -12.71
C GLN A 332 6.86 -7.96 -14.17
N MET A 333 7.92 -7.28 -14.59
CA MET A 333 8.62 -7.58 -15.83
C MET A 333 9.32 -8.93 -15.69
N ALA A 334 9.23 -9.76 -16.73
CA ALA A 334 9.93 -11.03 -16.83
C ALA A 334 11.05 -10.98 -17.87
N LEU A 335 11.84 -12.06 -17.92
CA LEU A 335 12.96 -12.20 -18.87
C LEU A 335 12.52 -12.40 -20.32
N ASP A 336 11.29 -12.86 -20.57
CA ASP A 336 10.71 -12.99 -21.92
C ASP A 336 10.26 -11.64 -22.52
N GLY A 337 10.48 -10.53 -21.81
CA GLY A 337 10.07 -9.19 -22.19
C GLY A 337 8.59 -8.90 -22.00
N SER A 338 7.81 -9.85 -21.48
CA SER A 338 6.41 -9.65 -21.11
C SER A 338 6.29 -9.29 -19.63
N MET A 339 5.11 -8.77 -19.27
CA MET A 339 4.77 -8.44 -17.89
C MET A 339 3.65 -9.34 -17.41
N TYR A 340 3.73 -9.73 -16.15
CA TYR A 340 2.78 -10.65 -15.54
C TYR A 340 2.13 -9.97 -14.36
N ALA A 341 0.84 -9.66 -14.51
CA ALA A 341 0.04 -8.97 -13.52
C ALA A 341 -0.60 -9.96 -12.56
N ILE A 342 -0.49 -9.65 -11.26
CA ILE A 342 -0.81 -10.59 -10.19
C ILE A 342 -2.31 -10.54 -9.89
N PRO A 343 -3.04 -11.67 -9.96
CA PRO A 343 -4.48 -11.69 -9.74
C PRO A 343 -4.81 -11.33 -8.28
N GLN A 344 -5.67 -10.32 -8.10
CA GLN A 344 -6.21 -10.00 -6.79
C GLN A 344 -7.63 -10.54 -6.67
N ASN A 345 -8.53 -10.11 -7.56
CA ASN A 345 -9.87 -10.68 -7.71
C ASN A 345 -10.09 -11.41 -9.03
N SER A 346 -9.21 -11.24 -10.02
CA SER A 346 -9.26 -12.05 -11.24
C SER A 346 -9.01 -13.52 -10.93
N SER A 347 -9.61 -14.42 -11.73
CA SER A 347 -9.36 -15.86 -11.66
C SER A 347 -8.04 -16.29 -12.28
N ARG A 348 -7.35 -15.44 -13.05
CA ARG A 348 -6.13 -15.83 -13.75
C ARG A 348 -5.08 -14.73 -13.77
N VAL A 349 -3.84 -15.12 -14.01
CA VAL A 349 -2.72 -14.20 -14.25
C VAL A 349 -2.91 -13.54 -15.62
N LEU A 350 -2.70 -12.23 -15.69
CA LEU A 350 -2.70 -11.50 -16.96
C LEU A 350 -1.26 -11.35 -17.46
N ARG A 351 -1.00 -11.89 -18.65
CA ARG A 351 0.23 -11.64 -19.41
C ARG A 351 0.00 -10.45 -20.35
N ILE A 352 0.88 -9.47 -20.27
CA ILE A 352 0.91 -8.28 -21.11
C ILE A 352 2.17 -8.36 -21.96
N CYS A 353 2.04 -8.35 -23.29
CA CYS A 353 3.17 -8.40 -24.22
C CYS A 353 3.39 -7.02 -24.85
N PRO A 354 4.41 -6.24 -24.42
CA PRO A 354 4.72 -4.93 -25.00
C PRO A 354 5.00 -4.98 -26.50
N LYS A 355 5.68 -6.02 -26.98
CA LYS A 355 6.11 -6.15 -28.38
C LYS A 355 4.94 -6.22 -29.36
N THR A 356 3.85 -6.85 -28.97
CA THR A 356 2.66 -7.06 -29.81
C THR A 356 1.47 -6.25 -29.34
N GLU A 357 1.61 -5.46 -28.27
CA GLU A 357 0.53 -4.73 -27.60
C GLU A 357 -0.71 -5.60 -27.38
N SER A 358 -0.49 -6.82 -26.89
CA SER A 358 -1.55 -7.80 -26.69
C SER A 358 -1.58 -8.29 -25.23
N VAL A 359 -2.74 -8.80 -24.83
CA VAL A 359 -2.96 -9.37 -23.50
C VAL A 359 -3.52 -10.78 -23.61
N SER A 360 -3.24 -11.62 -22.60
CA SER A 360 -3.79 -12.97 -22.50
C SER A 360 -3.88 -13.41 -21.05
N LEU A 361 -4.86 -14.26 -20.72
CA LEU A 361 -4.92 -14.91 -19.41
C LEU A 361 -4.15 -16.24 -19.47
N ILE A 362 -3.34 -16.50 -18.45
CA ILE A 362 -2.55 -17.74 -18.36
C ILE A 362 -2.83 -18.47 -17.05
N GLY A 363 -2.50 -19.75 -17.01
CA GLY A 363 -2.67 -20.59 -15.84
C GLY A 363 -4.06 -21.18 -15.64
N PRO A 364 -4.23 -21.98 -14.57
CA PRO A 364 -5.51 -22.56 -14.20
C PRO A 364 -6.48 -21.48 -13.69
N ASP A 365 -7.73 -21.86 -13.42
CA ASP A 365 -8.65 -21.02 -12.66
C ASP A 365 -8.23 -21.00 -11.19
N LEU A 366 -7.79 -19.84 -10.70
CA LEU A 366 -7.32 -19.57 -9.34
C LEU A 366 -8.46 -19.02 -8.45
N GLY A 367 -9.72 -19.13 -8.89
CA GLY A 367 -10.89 -18.60 -8.22
C GLY A 367 -11.04 -17.09 -8.34
N LYS A 368 -12.28 -16.61 -8.36
CA LYS A 368 -12.58 -15.16 -8.38
C LYS A 368 -12.59 -14.56 -6.97
N SER A 369 -12.41 -13.24 -6.90
CA SER A 369 -12.47 -12.46 -5.67
C SER A 369 -11.41 -12.89 -4.63
N GLY A 370 -11.60 -12.49 -3.37
CA GLY A 370 -10.79 -12.96 -2.24
C GLY A 370 -9.60 -12.08 -1.87
N TRP A 371 -9.24 -11.10 -2.70
CA TRP A 371 -8.03 -10.28 -2.51
C TRP A 371 -6.78 -11.15 -2.30
N LYS A 372 -6.60 -12.13 -3.19
CA LYS A 372 -5.74 -13.30 -2.96
C LYS A 372 -4.28 -12.91 -2.68
N TRP A 373 -3.66 -12.25 -3.65
CA TRP A 373 -2.24 -11.87 -3.59
C TRP A 373 -2.05 -10.35 -3.70
N HIS A 374 -1.00 -9.83 -3.05
CA HIS A 374 -0.70 -8.39 -2.97
C HIS A 374 0.65 -8.07 -3.61
N GLY A 375 0.62 -7.95 -4.95
CA GLY A 375 1.83 -7.75 -5.75
C GLY A 375 2.62 -9.04 -5.96
N GLY A 376 3.71 -8.91 -6.72
CA GLY A 376 4.58 -10.03 -7.05
C GLY A 376 6.04 -9.60 -7.06
N ASN A 377 6.92 -10.55 -6.76
CA ASN A 377 8.35 -10.35 -6.69
C ASN A 377 9.06 -11.28 -7.67
N PHE A 378 9.96 -10.72 -8.48
CA PHE A 378 10.83 -11.51 -9.34
C PHE A 378 11.95 -12.14 -8.51
N SER A 379 12.25 -13.40 -8.78
CA SER A 379 13.36 -14.16 -8.22
C SER A 379 14.42 -14.38 -9.31
N SER A 380 15.64 -13.91 -9.04
CA SER A 380 16.79 -14.19 -9.93
C SER A 380 17.31 -15.63 -9.81
N ALA A 381 16.88 -16.39 -8.79
CA ALA A 381 17.34 -17.75 -8.54
C ALA A 381 16.76 -18.78 -9.52
N ASP A 382 15.57 -18.50 -10.06
CA ASP A 382 14.83 -19.38 -10.98
C ASP A 382 14.11 -18.61 -12.11
N GLY A 383 14.22 -17.28 -12.16
CA GLY A 383 13.58 -16.45 -13.18
C GLY A 383 12.06 -16.32 -13.03
N CYS A 384 11.48 -16.78 -11.92
CA CYS A 384 10.05 -16.82 -11.71
C CYS A 384 9.53 -15.61 -10.94
N ILE A 385 8.21 -15.42 -10.98
CA ILE A 385 7.51 -14.37 -10.25
C ILE A 385 6.66 -15.02 -9.16
N TYR A 386 6.80 -14.51 -7.94
CA TYR A 386 6.11 -15.01 -6.76
C TYR A 386 5.08 -14.00 -6.25
N GLY A 387 3.81 -14.39 -6.23
CA GLY A 387 2.71 -13.57 -5.70
C GLY A 387 2.58 -13.68 -4.18
N ILE A 388 2.48 -12.54 -3.51
CA ILE A 388 2.55 -12.45 -2.05
C ILE A 388 1.19 -12.78 -1.41
N PRO A 389 1.06 -13.81 -0.56
CA PRO A 389 -0.22 -14.27 -0.01
C PRO A 389 -0.84 -13.23 0.92
N ASN A 390 -1.83 -12.48 0.46
CA ASN A 390 -2.47 -11.47 1.29
C ASN A 390 -3.59 -12.08 2.14
N ASN A 391 -4.64 -12.53 1.45
CA ASN A 391 -5.72 -13.31 2.05
C ASN A 391 -5.62 -14.79 1.65
N ASN A 392 -4.90 -15.12 0.57
CA ASN A 392 -4.75 -16.50 0.14
C ASN A 392 -3.84 -17.30 1.09
N ASP A 393 -4.08 -18.59 1.20
CA ASP A 393 -3.29 -19.50 2.06
C ASP A 393 -2.13 -20.17 1.33
N THR A 394 -1.87 -19.75 0.09
CA THR A 394 -0.80 -20.27 -0.78
C THR A 394 -0.02 -19.12 -1.42
N VAL A 395 1.24 -19.39 -1.77
CA VAL A 395 2.05 -18.50 -2.61
C VAL A 395 1.75 -18.80 -4.07
N LEU A 396 1.52 -17.77 -4.89
CA LEU A 396 1.44 -17.94 -6.34
C LEU A 396 2.85 -18.01 -6.93
N ARG A 397 3.14 -18.99 -7.79
CA ARG A 397 4.34 -19.02 -8.63
C ARG A 397 3.93 -18.94 -10.10
N ILE A 398 4.59 -18.05 -10.83
CA ILE A 398 4.43 -17.85 -12.28
C ILE A 398 5.80 -18.10 -12.91
N ASP A 399 5.86 -19.03 -13.85
CA ASP A 399 7.03 -19.30 -14.67
C ASP A 399 6.84 -18.66 -16.05
N PRO A 400 7.53 -17.56 -16.36
CA PRO A 400 7.38 -16.88 -17.64
C PRO A 400 7.92 -17.68 -18.84
N GLN A 401 8.83 -18.64 -18.62
CA GLN A 401 9.45 -19.41 -19.69
C GLN A 401 8.51 -20.50 -20.19
N THR A 402 7.81 -21.16 -19.28
CA THR A 402 6.87 -22.25 -19.61
C THR A 402 5.41 -21.77 -19.64
N LEU A 403 5.15 -20.53 -19.20
CA LEU A 403 3.81 -19.98 -18.94
C LEU A 403 3.01 -20.79 -17.93
N SER A 404 3.69 -21.59 -17.10
CA SER A 404 3.06 -22.35 -16.04
C SER A 404 2.73 -21.44 -14.84
N VAL A 405 1.62 -21.75 -14.19
CA VAL A 405 1.14 -21.05 -12.99
C VAL A 405 0.67 -22.09 -12.00
N CYS A 406 1.13 -21.99 -10.76
CA CYS A 406 0.75 -22.89 -9.69
C CYS A 406 0.71 -22.18 -8.33
N GLU A 407 0.02 -22.81 -7.39
CA GLU A 407 -0.02 -22.42 -5.99
C GLU A 407 0.92 -23.34 -5.19
N ILE A 408 1.69 -22.75 -4.28
CA ILE A 408 2.67 -23.45 -3.44
C ILE A 408 2.25 -23.34 -1.97
N GLY A 409 2.24 -24.49 -1.30
CA GLY A 409 1.89 -24.61 0.11
C GLY A 409 0.39 -24.65 0.37
N ALA A 410 0.04 -24.67 1.65
CA ALA A 410 -1.33 -24.61 2.14
C ALA A 410 -1.33 -24.07 3.58
N ASN A 411 -2.44 -23.47 4.01
CA ASN A 411 -2.67 -22.99 5.38
C ASN A 411 -1.56 -22.06 5.90
N ILE A 412 -1.06 -21.14 5.08
CA ILE A 412 -0.07 -20.15 5.51
C ILE A 412 -0.66 -19.31 6.67
N PRO A 413 -0.06 -19.33 7.87
CA PRO A 413 -0.71 -18.77 9.05
C PRO A 413 -0.72 -17.23 9.02
N GLY A 414 -1.85 -16.68 9.45
CA GLY A 414 -1.99 -15.26 9.77
C GLY A 414 -1.54 -14.92 11.18
N GLY A 415 -1.97 -13.76 11.68
CA GLY A 415 -1.71 -13.36 13.06
C GLY A 415 -2.75 -13.91 14.02
N ARG A 416 -2.32 -14.35 15.20
CA ARG A 416 -3.18 -14.94 16.26
C ARG A 416 -4.31 -14.02 16.74
N HIS A 417 -4.25 -12.73 16.44
CA HIS A 417 -5.24 -11.74 16.83
C HIS A 417 -6.50 -11.75 15.94
N ARG A 418 -6.56 -12.63 14.94
CA ARG A 418 -7.68 -12.82 14.00
C ARG A 418 -7.75 -14.25 13.50
N ASP A 419 -8.95 -14.64 13.08
CA ASP A 419 -9.32 -15.97 12.59
C ASP A 419 -9.88 -15.95 11.15
N ASP A 420 -9.93 -14.78 10.50
CA ASP A 420 -10.47 -14.61 9.15
C ASP A 420 -9.47 -14.89 8.02
N GLY A 421 -8.19 -15.16 8.36
CA GLY A 421 -7.12 -15.43 7.39
C GLY A 421 -6.67 -14.24 6.55
N LYS A 422 -7.06 -13.00 6.89
CA LYS A 422 -6.87 -11.82 6.02
C LYS A 422 -5.68 -10.93 6.39
N TYR A 423 -5.19 -10.21 5.37
CA TYR A 423 -4.14 -9.19 5.41
C TYR A 423 -2.78 -9.70 5.92
N LYS A 424 -2.50 -11.00 5.77
CA LYS A 424 -1.31 -11.66 6.34
C LYS A 424 -0.02 -10.92 5.97
N PHE A 425 0.19 -10.70 4.66
CA PHE A 425 1.38 -10.06 4.13
C PHE A 425 1.02 -8.90 3.19
N LEU A 426 1.69 -7.75 3.35
CA LEU A 426 1.42 -6.51 2.61
C LEU A 426 2.60 -6.15 1.70
N GLY A 427 2.94 -7.06 0.78
CA GLY A 427 4.05 -6.92 -0.16
C GLY A 427 5.26 -7.79 0.20
N GLY A 428 6.20 -7.87 -0.73
CA GLY A 428 7.37 -8.73 -0.61
C GLY A 428 8.65 -8.03 -1.07
N VAL A 429 9.78 -8.59 -0.66
CA VAL A 429 11.12 -8.09 -0.99
C VAL A 429 11.99 -9.27 -1.39
N THR A 430 12.68 -9.14 -2.52
CA THR A 430 13.68 -10.14 -2.96
C THR A 430 15.04 -9.78 -2.37
N ASP A 431 15.76 -10.75 -1.79
CA ASP A 431 17.13 -10.58 -1.34
C ASP A 431 18.15 -10.69 -2.50
N GLY A 432 19.45 -10.58 -2.19
CA GLY A 432 20.52 -10.71 -3.18
C GLY A 432 20.73 -12.12 -3.73
N ALA A 433 20.17 -13.16 -3.09
CA ALA A 433 20.23 -14.55 -3.52
C ALA A 433 19.02 -14.97 -4.37
N GLY A 434 18.00 -14.11 -4.46
CA GLY A 434 16.76 -14.38 -5.18
C GLY A 434 15.62 -14.90 -4.30
N ASN A 435 15.82 -15.05 -2.98
CA ASN A 435 14.74 -15.45 -2.07
C ASN A 435 13.74 -14.32 -1.88
N VAL A 436 12.46 -14.65 -1.71
CA VAL A 436 11.40 -13.66 -1.52
C VAL A 436 10.91 -13.68 -0.07
N TYR A 437 10.91 -12.52 0.59
CA TYR A 437 10.41 -12.34 1.94
C TYR A 437 9.10 -11.55 1.91
N CYS A 438 8.01 -12.18 2.35
CA CYS A 438 6.68 -11.60 2.47
C CYS A 438 6.59 -10.86 3.82
N ILE A 439 6.31 -9.55 3.75
CA ILE A 439 6.40 -8.66 4.90
C ILE A 439 5.12 -8.71 5.73
N ALA A 440 5.27 -8.99 7.03
CA ALA A 440 4.18 -9.16 7.97
C ALA A 440 3.34 -7.88 8.12
N GLY A 441 2.13 -7.91 7.54
CA GLY A 441 1.14 -6.83 7.63
C GLY A 441 0.01 -7.12 8.60
N ASP A 442 -0.30 -8.41 8.80
CA ASP A 442 -1.03 -8.93 9.96
C ASP A 442 -0.60 -10.34 10.39
N ALA A 443 0.36 -10.97 9.71
CA ALA A 443 0.97 -12.23 10.14
C ALA A 443 1.88 -12.04 11.37
N ASP A 444 2.00 -13.05 12.23
CA ASP A 444 2.86 -12.95 13.44
C ASP A 444 4.36 -13.05 13.13
N ARG A 445 4.71 -13.54 11.94
CA ARG A 445 6.07 -13.84 11.49
C ARG A 445 6.20 -13.50 10.01
N VAL A 446 7.44 -13.39 9.55
CA VAL A 446 7.76 -13.20 8.13
C VAL A 446 7.69 -14.55 7.43
N LEU A 447 7.11 -14.58 6.23
CA LEU A 447 7.18 -15.76 5.36
C LEU A 447 8.34 -15.57 4.37
N LYS A 448 9.28 -16.50 4.36
CA LYS A 448 10.35 -16.62 3.38
C LYS A 448 9.98 -17.71 2.38
N ILE A 449 10.05 -17.35 1.10
CA ILE A 449 10.04 -18.25 -0.04
C ILE A 449 11.53 -18.43 -0.39
N GLU A 450 12.10 -19.55 0.01
CA GLU A 450 13.48 -19.88 -0.29
C GLU A 450 13.54 -20.64 -1.62
N ILE A 451 14.35 -20.15 -2.55
CA ILE A 451 14.54 -20.76 -3.86
C ILE A 451 15.96 -21.31 -3.91
N SER A 452 16.08 -22.62 -4.15
CA SER A 452 17.36 -23.30 -4.21
C SER A 452 17.41 -24.28 -5.38
N GLN A 453 18.62 -24.62 -5.81
CA GLN A 453 18.86 -25.61 -6.87
C GLN A 453 19.20 -26.96 -6.23
N ARG A 454 18.74 -28.07 -6.80
CA ARG A 454 19.17 -29.40 -6.35
C ARG A 454 20.68 -29.52 -6.60
N LYS A 455 21.44 -29.84 -5.57
CA LYS A 455 22.85 -30.24 -5.74
C LYS A 455 22.87 -31.53 -6.56
N GLY A 456 23.45 -31.49 -7.76
CA GLY A 456 23.58 -32.67 -8.60
C GLY A 456 24.37 -33.75 -7.85
N ALA A 457 23.81 -34.96 -7.76
CA ALA A 457 24.64 -36.15 -7.60
C ALA A 457 25.59 -36.16 -8.80
N SER A 458 26.90 -36.17 -8.54
CA SER A 458 27.91 -36.40 -9.57
C SER A 458 27.50 -37.61 -10.41
N SER A 459 27.51 -37.45 -11.73
CA SER A 459 27.18 -38.47 -12.71
C SER A 459 27.87 -39.80 -12.39
N SER A 460 27.11 -40.76 -11.88
CA SER A 460 27.41 -42.18 -12.07
C SER A 460 26.13 -42.84 -12.52
N SER A 461 26.21 -43.37 -13.74
CA SER A 461 25.16 -44.10 -14.42
C SER A 461 24.82 -45.37 -13.64
N GLN A 462 23.57 -45.52 -13.22
CA GLN A 462 22.80 -46.76 -13.36
C GLN A 462 21.36 -46.51 -12.91
N ALA A 463 20.42 -46.70 -13.84
CA ALA A 463 19.00 -46.80 -13.53
C ALA A 463 18.73 -48.06 -12.68
N PRO A 464 17.67 -48.07 -11.86
CA PRO A 464 16.52 -48.84 -12.34
C PRO A 464 15.13 -48.29 -11.98
N ALA A 465 14.20 -48.67 -12.88
CA ALA A 465 12.82 -49.13 -12.71
C ALA A 465 11.74 -48.27 -12.01
N VAL A 466 10.66 -48.14 -12.76
CA VAL A 466 9.32 -47.63 -12.44
C VAL A 466 8.69 -48.37 -11.26
N ALA A 467 8.07 -47.61 -10.34
CA ALA A 467 7.01 -48.12 -9.48
C ALA A 467 5.96 -47.02 -9.20
N ASP A 468 4.71 -47.46 -9.24
CA ASP A 468 3.45 -46.72 -9.11
C ASP A 468 3.17 -46.22 -7.68
N GLN A 469 2.39 -45.13 -7.62
CA GLN A 469 1.50 -44.60 -6.56
C GLN A 469 1.85 -44.74 -5.06
N ALA A 470 1.74 -43.62 -4.32
CA ALA A 470 0.82 -43.50 -3.17
C ALA A 470 0.86 -42.10 -2.51
N HIS A 471 -0.33 -41.62 -2.12
CA HIS A 471 -0.53 -40.58 -1.10
C HIS A 471 0.32 -40.85 0.15
N THR A 472 1.12 -39.87 0.58
CA THR A 472 1.74 -39.86 1.92
C THR A 472 1.28 -38.66 2.71
N SER A 473 0.72 -38.94 3.88
CA SER A 473 0.34 -38.02 4.96
C SER A 473 1.50 -37.12 5.42
N PRO A 474 1.23 -35.98 6.07
CA PRO A 474 2.28 -35.05 6.46
C PRO A 474 3.15 -35.67 7.54
N THR A 475 4.40 -36.00 7.21
CA THR A 475 5.43 -36.29 8.20
C THR A 475 5.81 -34.98 8.89
N GLU A 476 5.51 -34.86 10.18
CA GLU A 476 6.11 -33.85 11.07
C GLU A 476 7.63 -33.97 10.98
N ASN A 477 8.24 -33.04 10.26
CA ASN A 477 9.69 -32.96 10.16
C ASN A 477 10.20 -32.36 11.47
N LYS A 478 10.80 -33.21 12.33
CA LYS A 478 11.49 -32.76 13.54
C LYS A 478 12.54 -31.72 13.13
N GLY A 479 12.32 -30.48 13.56
CA GLY A 479 13.04 -29.30 13.11
C GLY A 479 14.56 -29.41 13.26
N ASN A 480 15.24 -28.76 12.32
CA ASN A 480 16.66 -28.46 12.36
C ASN A 480 17.01 -27.80 13.72
N VAL A 481 17.75 -28.49 14.59
CA VAL A 481 17.98 -28.09 15.99
C VAL A 481 18.77 -26.78 16.11
N ASP A 482 19.39 -26.32 15.02
CA ASP A 482 20.29 -25.16 15.01
C ASP A 482 19.60 -23.78 14.82
N GLN A 483 18.31 -23.72 14.46
CA GLN A 483 17.57 -22.45 14.28
C GLN A 483 16.12 -22.52 14.79
N PRO A 484 15.86 -22.31 16.09
CA PRO A 484 14.52 -22.45 16.67
C PRO A 484 13.50 -21.43 16.16
N TRP A 485 13.96 -20.32 15.57
CA TRP A 485 13.13 -19.27 14.95
C TRP A 485 12.82 -19.53 13.48
N VAL A 486 12.99 -20.75 12.97
CA VAL A 486 12.62 -21.13 11.60
C VAL A 486 11.64 -22.29 11.63
N THR A 487 10.57 -22.19 10.85
CA THR A 487 9.57 -23.26 10.71
C THR A 487 9.33 -23.51 9.24
N ILE A 488 9.66 -24.70 8.75
CA ILE A 488 9.36 -25.11 7.38
C ILE A 488 7.88 -25.46 7.31
N LEU A 489 7.15 -24.79 6.43
CA LEU A 489 5.73 -25.05 6.18
C LEU A 489 5.54 -26.09 5.08
N SER A 490 6.30 -25.98 4.00
CA SER A 490 6.25 -26.93 2.88
C SER A 490 7.51 -26.81 2.01
N GLN A 491 7.75 -27.84 1.21
CA GLN A 491 8.80 -27.89 0.21
C GLN A 491 8.21 -28.47 -1.07
N HIS A 492 8.45 -27.81 -2.20
CA HIS A 492 7.95 -28.22 -3.51
C HIS A 492 9.12 -28.29 -4.50
N GLU A 493 9.19 -29.38 -5.24
CA GLU A 493 10.23 -29.63 -6.24
C GLU A 493 9.68 -29.44 -7.65
N PHE A 494 10.41 -28.66 -8.45
CA PHE A 494 10.13 -28.42 -9.86
C PHE A 494 11.23 -29.09 -10.68
N ALA A 495 10.93 -30.29 -11.19
CA ALA A 495 11.89 -31.11 -11.93
C ALA A 495 12.37 -30.45 -13.23
N GLU A 496 11.50 -29.66 -13.87
CA GLU A 496 11.74 -28.97 -15.14
C GLU A 496 12.96 -28.04 -15.13
N ASN A 497 13.26 -27.42 -14.00
CA ASN A 497 14.37 -26.49 -13.82
C ASN A 497 15.21 -26.82 -12.58
N ASN A 498 15.09 -28.06 -12.07
CA ASN A 498 15.84 -28.56 -10.91
C ASN A 498 15.74 -27.67 -9.65
N THR A 499 14.62 -26.93 -9.53
CA THR A 499 14.42 -25.93 -8.49
C THR A 499 13.61 -26.50 -7.33
N ILE A 500 14.01 -26.17 -6.13
CA ILE A 500 13.32 -26.50 -4.89
C ILE A 500 12.86 -25.19 -4.26
N VAL A 501 11.55 -25.05 -4.07
CA VAL A 501 10.94 -23.92 -3.37
C VAL A 501 10.52 -24.38 -1.98
N THR A 502 11.07 -23.75 -0.95
CA THR A 502 10.75 -24.03 0.45
C THR A 502 10.06 -22.83 1.09
N LEU A 503 8.86 -23.03 1.62
CA LEU A 503 8.14 -22.02 2.38
C LEU A 503 8.52 -22.13 3.85
N LYS A 504 9.04 -21.03 4.43
CA LYS A 504 9.49 -20.97 5.82
C LYS A 504 8.86 -19.78 6.54
N LEU A 505 8.38 -19.97 7.76
CA LEU A 505 8.26 -18.85 8.69
C LEU A 505 9.63 -18.57 9.30
N VAL A 506 10.02 -17.31 9.34
CA VAL A 506 11.32 -16.86 9.84
C VAL A 506 11.15 -15.78 10.91
N GLY A 507 12.17 -15.64 11.77
CA GLY A 507 12.15 -14.78 12.94
C GLY A 507 11.30 -15.32 14.09
N GLU A 508 11.47 -14.69 15.26
CA GLU A 508 10.62 -14.93 16.42
C GLU A 508 9.21 -14.39 16.18
N SER A 509 8.26 -14.79 17.02
CA SER A 509 6.98 -14.12 17.04
C SER A 509 7.15 -12.64 17.39
N LEU A 510 6.64 -11.77 16.53
CA LEU A 510 6.80 -10.32 16.65
C LEU A 510 5.87 -9.68 17.71
N HIS A 511 5.40 -10.48 18.69
CA HIS A 511 4.43 -10.12 19.72
C HIS A 511 5.09 -9.81 21.07
N GLU A 512 6.25 -10.40 21.36
CA GLU A 512 6.83 -10.39 22.70
C GLU A 512 7.96 -9.38 22.83
N LYS A 513 7.61 -8.20 23.35
CA LYS A 513 8.50 -7.35 24.18
C LYS A 513 7.78 -6.24 24.95
N CYS A 514 6.55 -5.83 24.58
CA CYS A 514 5.85 -4.71 25.24
C CYS A 514 4.38 -4.94 25.64
N GLY A 515 3.85 -6.17 25.58
CA GLY A 515 2.61 -6.57 26.26
C GLY A 515 1.29 -5.87 25.89
N LYS A 516 1.25 -4.90 24.95
CA LYS A 516 -0.03 -4.20 24.62
C LYS A 516 -0.32 -3.87 23.15
N LYS A 517 0.54 -4.14 22.17
CA LYS A 517 0.20 -3.94 20.74
C LYS A 517 0.97 -4.89 19.82
N VAL A 518 0.25 -5.48 18.86
CA VAL A 518 0.83 -6.34 17.82
C VAL A 518 1.70 -5.47 16.89
N GLN A 519 3.00 -5.73 16.80
CA GLN A 519 3.93 -4.95 15.96
C GLN A 519 3.87 -5.35 14.48
N ASN A 520 3.08 -6.35 14.11
CA ASN A 520 2.92 -6.95 12.79
C ASN A 520 2.25 -6.06 11.72
N LYS A 521 2.48 -4.76 11.72
CA LYS A 521 1.81 -3.80 10.84
C LYS A 521 2.81 -3.10 9.92
N TRP A 522 3.65 -3.90 9.27
CA TRP A 522 4.60 -3.45 8.26
C TRP A 522 4.04 -3.68 6.85
N GLN A 523 4.55 -2.96 5.87
CA GLN A 523 4.22 -3.19 4.46
C GLN A 523 5.42 -2.95 3.58
N ASN A 524 5.53 -3.70 2.49
CA ASN A 524 6.66 -3.66 1.57
C ASN A 524 8.01 -3.66 2.30
N GLY A 525 9.08 -3.39 1.59
CA GLY A 525 10.37 -3.22 2.24
C GLY A 525 11.49 -3.09 1.25
N PHE A 526 12.70 -3.14 1.79
CA PHE A 526 13.91 -2.85 1.04
C PHE A 526 15.02 -3.79 1.47
N PHE A 527 15.69 -4.40 0.49
CA PHE A 527 16.91 -5.15 0.71
C PHE A 527 18.12 -4.23 0.65
N SER A 528 18.83 -4.10 1.76
CA SER A 528 20.09 -3.37 1.87
C SER A 528 21.25 -4.30 1.59
N LYS A 529 21.97 -4.04 0.49
CA LYS A 529 23.25 -4.71 0.21
C LYS A 529 24.35 -4.33 1.21
N LYS A 530 24.23 -3.19 1.90
CA LYS A 530 25.24 -2.69 2.84
C LYS A 530 25.42 -3.58 4.06
N ASP A 531 24.35 -4.24 4.50
CA ASP A 531 24.35 -5.10 5.68
C ASP A 531 23.62 -6.44 5.48
N GLY A 532 23.23 -6.76 4.24
CA GLY A 532 22.57 -8.02 3.91
C GLY A 532 21.23 -8.20 4.63
N CYS A 533 20.49 -7.11 4.86
CA CYS A 533 19.26 -7.12 5.62
C CYS A 533 18.08 -6.54 4.85
N ILE A 534 16.88 -7.05 5.15
CA ILE A 534 15.62 -6.51 4.66
C ILE A 534 15.00 -5.64 5.74
N TYR A 535 14.45 -4.49 5.34
CA TYR A 535 13.77 -3.56 6.22
C TYR A 535 12.31 -3.39 5.83
N GLY A 536 11.40 -3.71 6.74
CA GLY A 536 9.94 -3.56 6.55
C GLY A 536 9.45 -2.18 6.98
N ILE A 537 8.58 -1.57 6.17
CA ILE A 537 8.16 -0.18 6.37
C ILE A 537 7.05 -0.11 7.41
N PRO A 538 7.15 0.76 8.42
CA PRO A 538 6.22 0.81 9.54
C PRO A 538 4.93 1.53 9.15
N LEU A 539 3.93 0.78 8.67
CA LEU A 539 2.60 1.35 8.36
C LEU A 539 1.90 1.77 9.65
N LYS A 540 1.52 0.80 10.50
CA LYS A 540 1.00 1.07 11.86
C LYS A 540 1.97 0.65 12.96
N ALA A 541 3.02 -0.10 12.63
CA ALA A 541 4.03 -0.56 13.59
C ALA A 541 4.72 0.62 14.28
N GLU A 542 5.15 0.44 15.54
CA GLU A 542 5.85 1.48 16.31
C GLU A 542 7.36 1.45 16.04
N THR A 543 7.84 0.36 15.44
CA THR A 543 9.24 0.12 15.09
C THR A 543 9.37 -0.28 13.62
N MET A 544 10.56 -0.21 13.05
CA MET A 544 10.84 -0.82 11.74
C MET A 544 11.26 -2.27 11.89
N LEU A 545 10.75 -3.15 11.05
CA LEU A 545 11.20 -4.54 10.98
C LEU A 545 12.57 -4.60 10.31
N ARG A 546 13.48 -5.41 10.85
CA ARG A 546 14.74 -5.79 10.22
C ARG A 546 14.84 -7.32 10.16
N ILE A 547 15.25 -7.86 9.01
CA ILE A 547 15.42 -9.29 8.78
C ILE A 547 16.85 -9.50 8.27
N CYS A 548 17.65 -10.30 8.97
CA CYS A 548 18.97 -10.72 8.47
C CYS A 548 18.78 -11.88 7.49
N THR A 549 19.15 -11.71 6.22
CA THR A 549 18.88 -12.72 5.18
C THR A 549 19.80 -13.94 5.27
N VAL A 550 20.90 -13.82 6.03
CA VAL A 550 21.85 -14.93 6.27
C VAL A 550 21.36 -15.84 7.38
N THR A 551 20.84 -15.28 8.48
CA THR A 551 20.45 -16.05 9.68
C THR A 551 18.95 -16.25 9.81
N ASP A 552 18.15 -15.59 8.96
CA ASP A 552 16.69 -15.55 9.02
C ASP A 552 16.15 -15.02 10.37
N GLN A 553 17.00 -14.36 11.17
CA GLN A 553 16.59 -13.69 12.40
C GLN A 553 15.95 -12.34 12.12
N THR A 554 14.93 -12.03 12.90
CA THR A 554 14.26 -10.74 12.90
C THR A 554 14.66 -9.90 14.11
N SER A 555 14.85 -8.61 13.89
CA SER A 555 14.97 -7.61 14.96
C SER A 555 14.16 -6.36 14.58
N VAL A 556 14.18 -5.36 15.45
CA VAL A 556 13.48 -4.09 15.20
C VAL A 556 14.42 -2.90 15.34
N VAL A 557 14.23 -1.89 14.51
CA VAL A 557 14.89 -0.58 14.61
C VAL A 557 13.91 0.40 15.24
N GLN A 558 14.34 1.09 16.29
CA GLN A 558 13.53 2.09 16.97
C GLN A 558 13.29 3.30 16.07
N ILE A 559 12.08 3.86 16.16
CA ILE A 559 11.68 5.05 15.41
C ILE A 559 11.51 6.19 16.42
N PRO A 560 12.07 7.38 16.18
CA PRO A 560 11.82 8.54 17.03
C PRO A 560 10.33 8.85 17.10
N ASP A 561 9.82 9.27 18.27
CA ASP A 561 8.42 9.68 18.43
C ASP A 561 8.15 10.92 17.56
N PRO A 562 7.31 10.82 16.49
CA PRO A 562 7.03 11.98 15.66
C PRO A 562 6.19 13.05 16.35
N CYS A 563 5.58 12.80 17.52
CA CYS A 563 4.85 13.82 18.26
C CYS A 563 5.05 13.69 19.79
N PRO A 564 6.18 14.19 20.33
CA PRO A 564 6.40 14.18 21.78
C PRO A 564 5.26 14.94 22.50
N GLY A 565 4.45 14.20 23.26
CA GLY A 565 3.35 14.76 24.06
C GLY A 565 2.01 14.96 23.35
N ALA A 566 1.84 14.53 22.08
CA ALA A 566 0.52 14.49 21.42
C ALA A 566 0.10 13.04 21.12
N SER A 567 -1.20 12.76 21.26
CA SER A 567 -1.82 11.44 21.06
C SER A 567 -1.63 10.81 19.66
N PHE A 568 -1.16 11.59 18.68
CA PHE A 568 -1.15 11.20 17.26
C PHE A 568 -0.40 9.88 16.97
N VAL A 569 0.61 9.56 17.79
CA VAL A 569 1.41 8.32 17.67
C VAL A 569 0.79 7.15 18.42
N ARG A 570 0.00 7.44 19.45
CA ARG A 570 -0.66 6.41 20.27
C ARG A 570 -1.86 5.77 19.58
N GLU A 571 -2.40 6.39 18.53
CA GLU A 571 -3.68 6.04 17.89
C GLU A 571 -3.64 5.06 16.71
N GLY A 572 -2.50 4.45 16.36
CA GLY A 572 -2.49 3.31 15.41
C GLY A 572 -2.82 3.68 13.94
N ASN A 573 -2.48 4.90 13.53
CA ASN A 573 -2.71 5.40 12.17
C ASN A 573 -1.66 4.92 11.16
N ASN A 574 -2.05 4.88 9.88
CA ASN A 574 -1.18 4.57 8.74
C ASN A 574 -0.14 5.70 8.51
N LYS A 575 1.05 5.57 9.09
CA LYS A 575 2.05 6.65 9.16
C LYS A 575 2.75 6.90 7.82
N TRP A 576 3.30 5.84 7.22
CA TRP A 576 4.07 5.87 5.97
C TRP A 576 3.61 4.78 5.01
N GLU A 577 3.57 5.09 3.72
CA GLU A 577 3.00 4.20 2.69
C GLU A 577 4.03 3.26 2.03
N GLY A 578 5.24 3.77 1.83
CA GLY A 578 6.26 3.14 1.02
C GLY A 578 7.57 3.86 1.24
N GLY A 579 8.65 3.32 0.69
CA GLY A 579 9.98 3.92 0.81
C GLY A 579 10.62 4.09 -0.55
N VAL A 580 11.70 4.85 -0.56
CA VAL A 580 12.55 5.03 -1.74
C VAL A 580 13.98 4.91 -1.25
N PHE A 581 14.79 4.10 -1.92
CA PHE A 581 16.23 4.13 -1.71
C PHE A 581 16.80 5.45 -2.21
N GLY A 582 17.43 6.21 -1.33
CA GLY A 582 18.25 7.36 -1.69
C GLY A 582 19.58 6.92 -2.28
N ALA A 583 20.22 7.81 -3.03
CA ALA A 583 21.57 7.60 -3.55
C ALA A 583 22.62 7.47 -2.42
N ASP A 584 22.32 8.02 -1.24
CA ASP A 584 23.10 7.85 -0.01
C ASP A 584 23.00 6.42 0.57
N GLY A 585 22.14 5.57 0.00
CA GLY A 585 21.85 4.20 0.42
C GLY A 585 21.01 4.12 1.69
N SER A 586 20.31 5.19 2.06
CA SER A 586 19.25 5.20 3.08
C SER A 586 17.89 4.93 2.44
N VAL A 587 16.90 4.59 3.26
CA VAL A 587 15.50 4.42 2.82
C VAL A 587 14.67 5.58 3.34
N TYR A 588 13.97 6.28 2.47
CA TYR A 588 13.11 7.42 2.81
C TYR A 588 11.65 7.00 2.67
N CYS A 589 10.94 6.90 3.79
CA CYS A 589 9.55 6.49 3.81
C CYS A 589 8.63 7.69 3.63
N MET A 590 7.79 7.62 2.59
CA MET A 590 6.91 8.72 2.19
C MET A 590 5.78 8.91 3.20
N PRO A 591 5.52 10.14 3.67
CA PRO A 591 4.49 10.41 4.67
C PRO A 591 3.10 10.14 4.11
N LEU A 592 2.38 9.21 4.72
CA LEU A 592 0.97 8.96 4.39
C LEU A 592 0.08 9.87 5.23
N LEU A 593 -0.17 9.50 6.50
CA LEU A 593 -0.83 10.36 7.47
C LEU A 593 0.18 11.14 8.35
N CYS A 594 1.43 10.68 8.44
CA CYS A 594 2.48 11.36 9.19
C CYS A 594 2.83 12.73 8.59
N LYS A 595 3.35 13.65 9.40
CA LYS A 595 3.84 14.97 8.94
C LYS A 595 5.33 14.96 8.55
N TYR A 596 6.03 13.87 8.85
CA TYR A 596 7.47 13.73 8.71
C TYR A 596 7.80 12.62 7.71
N VAL A 597 8.90 12.80 7.00
CA VAL A 597 9.54 11.70 6.27
C VAL A 597 10.34 10.89 7.28
N LEU A 598 10.26 9.56 7.22
CA LEU A 598 11.12 8.69 8.02
C LEU A 598 12.32 8.26 7.17
N ARG A 599 13.52 8.64 7.56
CA ARG A 599 14.76 8.17 6.95
C ARG A 599 15.33 7.03 7.79
N LEU A 600 15.57 5.89 7.17
CA LEU A 600 16.28 4.75 7.74
C LEU A 600 17.67 4.70 7.14
N VAL A 601 18.68 4.66 7.99
CA VAL A 601 20.06 4.37 7.59
C VAL A 601 20.36 2.91 7.92
N PRO A 602 20.62 2.04 6.92
CA PRO A 602 21.01 0.67 7.16
C PRO A 602 22.33 0.57 7.95
N GLY A 603 22.54 -0.59 8.59
CA GLY A 603 23.79 -0.85 9.30
C GLY A 603 24.99 -0.97 8.36
N LYS A 604 26.17 -1.10 8.94
CA LYS A 604 27.35 -1.61 8.23
C LYS A 604 27.38 -3.14 8.30
N GLN A 605 27.91 -3.78 7.26
CA GLN A 605 28.29 -5.18 7.34
C GLN A 605 29.21 -5.41 8.56
N PRO A 606 29.04 -6.51 9.32
CA PRO A 606 30.07 -6.94 10.25
C PRO A 606 31.39 -7.05 9.49
N ALA A 607 32.48 -6.52 10.04
CA ALA A 607 33.80 -6.77 9.46
C ALA A 607 34.03 -8.29 9.45
N GLU A 608 34.36 -8.86 8.28
CA GLU A 608 34.67 -10.28 8.10
C GLU A 608 35.91 -10.71 8.91
#